data_AF-A0A5E9AVK4-F1
#
_entry.id   AF-A0A5E9AVK4-F1
#
_cell.length_a   1.000
_cell.length_b   1.000
_cell.length_c   1.000
_cell.angle_alpha   90.00
_cell.angle_beta   90.00
_cell.angle_gamma   90.00
#
_symmetry.space_group_name_H-M   'P 1'
#
loop_
_entity.id
_entity.type
_entity.pdbx_description
1 polymer ?
#
loop_
_entity_poly.entity_id
_entity_poly.type
_entity_poly.pdbx_seq_one_letter_code
_entity_poly.pdbx_strand_id
1 'polypeptide(L)'
;PYAAAGGQPGHAAAWEDDVVNAATGNFYRDTRATLEGAWVRPRHDGYMAFQPQASDRINEGLAGRQDARRVVADINRLFRESF
;
A
#
# COMPACT_ATOMS: atom_id res chain seq x y z
N PRO A 1 5.73 -16.26 -25.63
CA PRO A 1 6.00 -15.18 -24.65
C PRO A 1 4.77 -14.97 -23.74
N TYR A 2 4.95 -14.99 -22.41
CA TYR A 2 3.87 -15.11 -21.41
C TYR A 2 2.77 -14.03 -21.53
N ALA A 3 3.16 -12.76 -21.69
CA ALA A 3 2.20 -11.66 -21.88
C ALA A 3 1.43 -11.74 -23.21
N ALA A 4 2.11 -12.12 -24.31
CA ALA A 4 1.49 -12.30 -25.62
C ALA A 4 0.48 -13.47 -25.66
N ALA A 5 0.55 -14.39 -24.69
CA ALA A 5 -0.42 -15.47 -24.51
C ALA A 5 -1.58 -15.09 -23.56
N GLY A 6 -1.71 -13.82 -23.18
CA GLY A 6 -2.74 -13.33 -22.26
C GLY A 6 -2.42 -13.52 -20.77
N GLY A 7 -1.19 -13.94 -20.44
CA GLY A 7 -0.72 -14.00 -19.06
C GLY A 7 -0.53 -12.61 -18.45
N GLN A 8 -0.96 -12.41 -17.21
CA GLN A 8 -0.75 -11.15 -16.49
C GLN A 8 0.69 -11.06 -15.97
N PRO A 9 1.49 -10.04 -16.36
CA PRO A 9 2.84 -9.81 -15.86
C PRO A 9 2.89 -9.71 -14.32
N GLY A 10 3.10 -10.83 -13.64
CA GLY A 10 3.31 -10.87 -12.18
C GLY A 10 4.78 -10.77 -11.77
N HIS A 11 5.70 -10.94 -12.72
CA HIS A 11 7.14 -10.89 -12.48
C HIS A 11 7.69 -9.51 -12.86
N ALA A 12 8.47 -8.90 -11.95
CA ALA A 12 8.99 -7.53 -12.13
C ALA A 12 9.81 -7.33 -13.42
N ALA A 13 10.50 -8.36 -13.91
CA ALA A 13 11.24 -8.27 -15.18
C ALA A 13 10.33 -7.95 -16.39
N ALA A 14 9.07 -8.38 -16.37
CA ALA A 14 8.13 -8.10 -17.45
C ALA A 14 7.59 -6.65 -17.40
N TRP A 15 7.86 -5.92 -16.31
CA TRP A 15 7.39 -4.54 -16.12
C TRP A 15 8.34 -3.52 -16.76
N GLU A 16 9.56 -3.94 -17.07
CA GLU A 16 10.55 -3.17 -17.84
C GLU A 16 10.53 -3.50 -19.33
N ASP A 17 9.79 -4.54 -19.75
CA ASP A 17 9.74 -5.00 -21.13
C ASP A 17 8.99 -3.98 -22.01
N ASP A 18 9.63 -3.52 -23.07
CA ASP A 18 9.09 -2.50 -23.96
C ASP A 18 7.89 -3.00 -24.78
N VAL A 19 7.85 -4.29 -25.14
CA VAL A 19 6.74 -4.88 -25.90
C VAL A 19 5.50 -4.98 -25.00
N VAL A 20 5.69 -5.37 -23.75
CA VAL A 20 4.62 -5.42 -22.75
C VAL A 20 4.07 -4.01 -22.48
N ASN A 21 4.95 -3.03 -22.25
CA ASN A 21 4.53 -1.66 -21.95
C ASN A 21 3.91 -0.93 -23.14
N ALA A 22 4.37 -1.18 -24.38
CA ALA A 22 3.76 -0.62 -25.58
C ALA A 22 2.29 -1.05 -25.73
N ALA A 23 1.96 -2.30 -25.39
CA ALA A 23 0.59 -2.81 -25.44
C ALA A 23 -0.31 -2.26 -24.31
N THR A 24 0.28 -1.77 -23.20
CA THR A 24 -0.46 -1.29 -22.02
C THR A 24 -0.28 0.20 -21.74
N GLY A 25 0.26 0.97 -22.70
CA GLY A 25 0.49 2.41 -22.54
C GLY A 25 1.37 2.76 -21.33
N ASN A 26 2.46 2.01 -21.14
CA ASN A 26 3.42 2.15 -20.02
C ASN A 26 2.88 1.88 -18.61
N PHE A 27 1.68 1.30 -18.47
CA PHE A 27 1.08 1.00 -17.16
C PHE A 27 2.04 0.36 -16.15
N TYR A 28 2.79 -0.69 -16.53
CA TYR A 28 3.67 -1.38 -15.59
C TYR A 28 4.86 -0.53 -15.17
N ARG A 29 5.47 0.19 -16.12
CA ARG A 29 6.57 1.12 -15.86
C ARG A 29 6.12 2.27 -14.96
N ASP A 30 4.98 2.86 -15.26
CA ASP A 30 4.46 4.05 -14.57
C ASP A 30 3.93 3.73 -13.16
N THR A 31 3.45 2.51 -12.92
CA THR A 31 2.95 2.07 -11.60
C THR A 31 4.03 1.51 -10.69
N ARG A 32 5.20 1.15 -11.24
CA ARG A 32 6.29 0.48 -10.52
C ARG A 32 6.73 1.24 -9.27
N ALA A 33 7.05 2.52 -9.40
CA ALA A 33 7.53 3.35 -8.29
C ALA A 33 6.52 3.41 -7.13
N THR A 34 5.22 3.49 -7.45
CA THR A 34 4.14 3.49 -6.46
C THR A 34 4.07 2.15 -5.72
N LEU A 35 4.23 1.04 -6.43
CA LEU A 35 4.14 -0.30 -5.83
C LEU A 35 5.39 -0.69 -5.04
N GLU A 36 6.58 -0.24 -5.46
CA GLU A 36 7.82 -0.40 -4.69
C GLU A 36 7.80 0.44 -3.39
N GLY A 37 7.11 1.59 -3.39
CA GLY A 37 6.88 2.40 -2.19
C GLY A 37 5.68 1.97 -1.35
N ALA A 38 4.90 0.99 -1.80
CA ALA A 38 3.71 0.55 -1.10
C ALA A 38 4.05 -0.31 0.12
N TRP A 39 3.22 -0.18 1.16
CA TRP A 39 3.30 -1.04 2.34
C TRP A 39 2.35 -2.24 2.20
N VAL A 40 2.84 -3.44 2.51
CA VAL A 40 2.01 -4.65 2.54
C VAL A 40 1.27 -4.73 3.87
N ARG A 41 -0.06 -4.89 3.80
CA ARG A 41 -0.90 -5.07 4.99
C ARG A 41 -0.45 -6.29 5.82
N PRO A 42 -0.19 -6.14 7.12
CA PRO A 42 0.05 -7.25 8.05
C PRO A 42 -1.08 -8.30 8.01
N ARG A 43 -0.71 -9.55 8.27
CA ARG A 43 -1.63 -10.72 8.22
C ARG A 43 -1.89 -11.35 9.58
N HIS A 44 -1.48 -10.71 10.67
CA HIS A 44 -1.72 -11.23 12.02
C HIS A 44 -3.16 -11.00 12.46
N ASP A 45 -3.63 -11.86 13.37
CA ASP A 45 -4.96 -11.76 13.96
C ASP A 45 -5.02 -10.55 14.90
N GLY A 46 -5.74 -9.51 14.50
CA GLY A 46 -5.80 -8.21 15.17
C GLY A 46 -5.63 -7.02 14.22
N TYR A 47 -4.97 -7.20 13.07
CA TYR A 47 -4.79 -6.10 12.10
C TYR A 47 -6.11 -5.53 11.56
N MET A 48 -7.10 -6.40 11.34
CA MET A 48 -8.41 -5.98 10.81
C MET A 48 -9.17 -5.06 11.78
N ALA A 49 -9.01 -5.23 13.09
CA ALA A 49 -9.59 -4.34 14.10
C ALA A 49 -8.78 -3.05 14.25
N PHE A 50 -7.45 -3.14 14.15
CA PHE A 50 -6.56 -1.98 14.22
C PHE A 50 -6.81 -0.97 13.09
N GLN A 51 -7.04 -1.42 11.86
CA GLN A 51 -7.19 -0.54 10.70
C GLN A 51 -8.27 0.55 10.87
N PRO A 52 -9.53 0.24 11.22
CA PRO A 52 -10.56 1.27 11.43
C PRO A 52 -10.21 2.17 12.63
N GLN A 53 -9.70 1.61 13.74
CA GLN A 53 -9.31 2.39 14.92
C GLN A 53 -8.23 3.43 14.62
N ALA A 54 -7.19 3.04 13.87
CA ALA A 54 -6.14 3.95 13.43
C ALA A 54 -6.70 5.03 12.47
N SER A 55 -7.65 4.67 11.61
CA SER A 55 -8.27 5.58 10.66
C SER A 55 -9.11 6.65 11.37
N ASP A 56 -9.93 6.24 12.34
CA ASP A 56 -10.71 7.14 13.19
C ASP A 56 -9.79 8.09 13.97
N ARG A 57 -8.71 7.55 14.55
CA ARG A 57 -7.75 8.36 15.31
C ARG A 57 -7.07 9.43 14.45
N ILE A 58 -6.75 9.13 13.18
CA ILE A 58 -6.21 10.11 12.22
C ILE A 58 -7.24 11.19 11.94
N ASN A 59 -8.48 10.81 11.65
CA ASN A 59 -9.57 11.74 11.34
C ASN A 59 -9.83 12.71 12.50
N GLU A 60 -9.90 12.19 13.73
CA GLU A 60 -10.03 13.00 14.95
C GLU A 60 -8.85 13.97 15.13
N GLY A 61 -7.62 13.49 14.86
CA GLY A 61 -6.42 14.31 14.92
C GLY A 61 -6.44 15.48 13.95
N LEU A 62 -6.82 15.21 12.69
CA LEU A 62 -6.92 16.22 11.63
C LEU A 62 -8.04 17.22 11.91
N ALA A 63 -9.25 16.74 12.22
CA ALA A 63 -10.41 17.58 12.50
C ALA A 63 -10.19 18.47 13.74
N GLY A 64 -9.58 17.91 14.79
CA GLY A 64 -9.26 18.63 16.02
C GLY A 64 -7.98 19.47 15.95
N ARG A 65 -7.27 19.48 14.81
CA ARG A 65 -5.95 20.14 14.65
C ARG A 65 -4.97 19.77 15.79
N GLN A 66 -4.99 18.51 16.19
CA GLN A 66 -4.15 18.00 17.27
C GLN A 66 -2.69 17.95 16.84
N ASP A 67 -1.77 17.98 17.81
CA ASP A 67 -0.36 17.78 17.54
C ASP A 67 -0.09 16.43 16.84
N ALA A 68 0.62 16.47 15.72
CA ALA A 68 0.86 15.28 14.89
C ALA A 68 1.66 14.20 15.63
N ARG A 69 2.59 14.58 16.53
CA ARG A 69 3.40 13.61 17.27
C ARG A 69 2.52 12.81 18.24
N ARG A 70 1.53 13.46 18.87
CA ARG A 70 0.53 12.78 19.69
C ARG A 70 -0.30 11.79 18.89
N VAL A 71 -0.83 12.20 17.73
CA VAL A 71 -1.64 11.33 16.87
C VAL A 71 -0.84 10.10 16.43
N VAL A 72 0.40 10.30 15.99
CA VAL A 72 1.31 9.21 15.60
C VAL A 72 1.64 8.29 16.78
N ALA A 73 1.87 8.84 17.97
CA ALA A 73 2.13 8.03 19.17
C ALA A 73 0.94 7.13 19.52
N ASP A 74 -0.28 7.64 19.41
CA ASP A 74 -1.51 6.88 19.65
C ASP A 74 -1.69 5.74 18.63
N ILE A 75 -1.48 6.02 17.33
CA ILE A 75 -1.55 4.98 16.28
C ILE A 75 -0.51 3.90 16.51
N ASN A 76 0.72 4.28 16.87
CA ASN A 76 1.79 3.31 17.17
C ASN A 76 1.45 2.45 18.40
N ARG A 77 0.75 3.01 19.39
CA ARG A 77 0.26 2.25 20.54
C ARG A 77 -0.82 1.25 20.12
N LEU A 78 -1.85 1.70 19.39
CA LEU A 78 -2.90 0.85 18.84
C LEU A 78 -2.32 -0.31 18.02
N PHE A 79 -1.28 -0.07 17.22
CA PHE A 79 -0.63 -1.11 16.43
C PHE A 79 0.03 -2.17 17.30
N ARG A 80 0.75 -1.77 18.36
CA ARG A 80 1.39 -2.73 19.29
C ARG A 80 0.37 -3.55 20.07
N GLU A 81 -0.76 -2.97 20.41
CA GLU A 81 -1.88 -3.64 21.10
C GLU A 81 -2.66 -4.59 20.18
N SER A 82 -2.38 -4.59 18.86
CA SER A 82 -3.05 -5.45 17.88
C SER A 82 -2.38 -6.81 17.68
N PHE A 83 -1.26 -7.09 18.35
CA PHE A 83 -0.58 -8.38 18.36
C PHE A 83 -0.99 -9.20 19.57
#